data_AF-A0A2L1S4B8-F1
#
_entry.id   AF-A0A2L1S4B8-F1
#
_cell.length_a   1.000
_cell.length_b   1.000
_cell.length_c   1.000
_cell.angle_alpha   90.00
_cell.angle_beta   90.00
_cell.angle_gamma   90.00
#
_symmetry.space_group_name_H-M   'P 1'
#
loop_
_entity.id
_entity.type
_entity.pdbx_description
1 polymer ?
#
loop_
_entity_poly.entity_id
_entity_poly.type
_entity_poly.pdbx_seq_one_letter_code
_entity_poly.pdbx_strand_id
1 'polypeptide(L)'
;MTDMTLSAPEPRKRRSNWQLLMANRLAAAGLFLFGFIVILAVLAPVLPLPNPDITDQPNRLLPPFADGHLLGTDHLGRDILSRLIWGTQVSLIVGVSATALAAIFGSLIGLVAGYARGATDSVLMRFVDMLMAFPYILLAIAIVAALGPGLLNALYAIAIVNIPFFARNIRGVTVSIRNREFVDAARLSGKSHPAILFTEVLPNVLPVIVITMSTTVGWMILETAGLSFLGLGAQPPTSDLGSMLGQARAQLFTAPHASIIPGIMIFVLVMCINLLGDGIRDVLDPRLRSGALDRPMPITKIDRKTKPAATLEDAPALVVDNLSTGFDDGKAITPAVRDISFRLGKGECLGLIGESGSGKSVTALSLMGLVASPPGVITAGGVYVGGREVLSLREQELIGLRGGRVAYVFQDPLTTLHPLFRVGEQIAEAILVHESVGKSEAHRRAVELMETVGIRDARSRASAYPHELSGGQRQRIGIAMALANDPDIIIADEPTTALDVTVQARILELLQNLRRERGLALLLITHDFGVVAQVCDRVAVMKNGEIVEQGETGAVLRDPQHDYTKRLIACVPELGEGQAFLDRVRPLFVEART
;
A
#
# COMPACT_ATOMS: atom_id res chain seq x y z
N MET A 1 -20.33 44.49 5.53
CA MET A 1 -19.78 44.46 4.16
C MET A 1 -18.29 44.17 4.25
N THR A 2 -17.97 42.88 4.16
CA THR A 2 -16.66 42.39 3.73
C THR A 2 -16.94 40.96 3.29
N ASP A 3 -17.27 40.82 2.00
CA ASP A 3 -17.46 39.53 1.33
C ASP A 3 -16.15 38.75 1.38
N MET A 4 -16.08 37.79 2.30
CA MET A 4 -15.06 36.76 2.27
C MET A 4 -15.66 35.57 1.52
N THR A 5 -15.66 35.66 0.18
CA THR A 5 -15.96 34.53 -0.69
C THR A 5 -14.94 33.44 -0.43
N LEU A 6 -15.29 32.48 0.42
CA LEU A 6 -14.57 31.23 0.58
C LEU A 6 -14.67 30.48 -0.75
N SER A 7 -13.68 30.70 -1.62
CA SER A 7 -13.41 29.85 -2.77
C SER A 7 -13.37 28.41 -2.29
N ALA A 8 -14.23 27.56 -2.83
CA ALA A 8 -14.13 26.11 -2.66
C ALA A 8 -12.68 25.69 -2.95
N PRO A 9 -12.05 24.82 -2.12
CA PRO A 9 -10.73 24.32 -2.44
C PRO A 9 -10.83 23.58 -3.78
N GLU A 10 -10.05 24.02 -4.77
CA GLU A 10 -10.00 23.34 -6.06
C GLU A 10 -9.73 21.84 -5.86
N PRO A 11 -10.38 20.94 -6.63
CA PRO A 11 -10.09 19.52 -6.58
C PRO A 11 -8.60 19.33 -6.84
N ARG A 12 -7.86 18.92 -5.81
CA ARG A 12 -6.40 18.74 -5.89
C ARG A 12 -6.13 17.61 -6.87
N LYS A 13 -5.83 17.99 -8.12
CA LYS A 13 -5.44 17.10 -9.21
C LYS A 13 -4.38 16.12 -8.71
N ARG A 14 -4.63 14.82 -8.95
CA ARG A 14 -3.66 13.73 -8.78
C ARG A 14 -2.29 14.20 -9.26
N ARG A 15 -1.28 14.08 -8.41
CA ARG A 15 0.08 14.41 -8.82
C ARG A 15 0.45 13.53 -10.02
N SER A 16 0.73 14.14 -11.17
CA SER A 16 1.30 13.44 -12.32
C SER A 16 2.55 12.66 -11.89
N ASN A 17 2.90 11.57 -12.57
CA ASN A 17 4.19 10.89 -12.37
C ASN A 17 5.36 11.89 -12.35
N TRP A 18 5.26 12.95 -13.17
CA TRP A 18 6.22 14.06 -13.18
C TRP A 18 6.20 14.89 -11.90
N GLN A 19 5.02 15.20 -11.36
CA GLN A 19 4.88 15.96 -10.12
C GLN A 19 5.32 15.15 -8.89
N LEU A 20 5.15 13.82 -8.91
CA LEU A 20 5.67 12.93 -7.88
C LEU A 20 7.21 12.89 -7.92
N LEU A 21 7.79 12.75 -9.11
CA LEU A 21 9.24 12.79 -9.30
C LEU A 21 9.84 14.15 -8.87
N MET A 22 9.21 15.25 -9.28
CA MET A 22 9.64 16.61 -8.93
C MET A 22 9.40 16.98 -7.46
N ALA A 23 8.51 16.28 -6.76
CA ALA A 23 8.34 16.48 -5.32
C ALA A 23 9.54 15.98 -4.51
N ASN A 24 10.25 14.96 -5.02
CA ASN A 24 11.50 14.49 -4.42
C ASN A 24 12.66 15.35 -4.94
N ARG A 25 13.13 16.30 -4.11
CA ARG A 25 14.19 17.26 -4.49
C ARG A 25 15.49 16.59 -4.93
N LEU A 26 15.84 15.45 -4.33
CA LEU A 26 17.07 14.72 -4.66
C LEU A 26 16.94 14.00 -6.00
N ALA A 27 15.80 13.35 -6.26
CA ALA A 27 15.52 12.72 -7.54
C ALA A 27 15.44 13.75 -8.68
N ALA A 28 14.81 14.92 -8.43
CA ALA A 28 14.75 16.01 -9.39
C ALA A 28 16.15 16.56 -9.72
N ALA A 29 16.98 16.81 -8.71
CA ALA A 29 18.37 17.25 -8.91
C ALA A 29 19.19 16.21 -9.70
N GLY A 30 19.04 14.93 -9.36
CA GLY A 30 19.64 13.82 -10.10
C GLY A 30 19.20 13.78 -11.56
N LEU A 31 17.90 13.97 -11.84
CA LEU A 31 17.36 14.01 -13.20
C LEU A 31 17.95 15.17 -14.01
N PHE A 32 17.97 16.38 -13.47
CA PHE A 32 18.48 17.55 -14.19
C PHE A 32 19.97 17.41 -14.49
N LEU A 33 20.76 16.98 -13.51
CA LEU A 33 22.21 16.81 -13.68
C LEU A 33 22.53 15.64 -14.64
N PHE A 34 21.84 14.51 -14.50
CA PHE A 34 21.96 13.40 -15.45
C PHE A 34 21.59 13.81 -16.87
N GLY A 35 20.45 14.50 -17.04
CA GLY A 35 20.00 15.01 -18.33
C GLY A 35 21.01 15.95 -18.97
N PHE A 36 21.61 16.85 -18.19
CA PHE A 36 22.68 17.72 -18.66
C PHE A 36 23.91 16.93 -19.16
N ILE A 37 24.37 15.94 -18.39
CA ILE A 37 25.51 15.09 -18.78
C ILE A 37 25.20 14.30 -20.07
N VAL A 38 24.00 13.72 -20.17
CA VAL A 38 23.56 12.99 -21.37
C VAL A 38 23.51 13.91 -22.59
N ILE A 39 22.98 15.13 -22.44
CA ILE A 39 22.93 16.12 -23.53
C ILE A 39 24.34 16.46 -24.01
N LEU A 40 25.28 16.74 -23.09
CA LEU A 40 26.68 17.00 -23.44
C LEU A 40 27.33 15.81 -24.15
N ALA A 41 27.11 14.59 -23.67
CA ALA A 41 27.65 13.37 -24.25
C ALA A 41 27.08 13.09 -25.65
N VAL A 42 25.79 13.34 -25.89
CA VAL A 42 25.15 13.15 -27.20
C VAL A 42 25.57 14.23 -28.19
N LEU A 43 25.75 15.48 -27.73
CA LEU A 43 26.19 16.60 -28.58
C LEU A 43 27.70 16.61 -28.82
N ALA A 44 28.47 15.70 -28.22
CA ALA A 44 29.92 15.59 -28.39
C ALA A 44 30.42 15.70 -29.84
N PRO A 45 29.76 15.08 -30.85
CA PRO A 45 30.20 15.16 -32.25
C PRO A 45 30.02 16.55 -32.89
N VAL A 46 29.16 17.40 -32.32
CA VAL A 46 28.80 18.72 -32.85
C VAL A 46 29.42 19.85 -32.05
N LEU A 47 29.83 19.58 -30.80
CA LEU A 47 30.53 20.55 -29.97
C LEU A 47 31.90 20.90 -30.58
N PRO A 48 32.36 22.16 -30.46
CA PRO A 48 33.65 22.61 -30.97
C PRO A 48 34.81 22.10 -30.08
N LEU A 49 34.90 20.77 -29.92
CA LEU A 49 35.92 20.09 -29.13
C LEU A 49 37.02 19.55 -30.05
N PRO A 50 38.29 19.59 -29.62
CA PRO A 50 39.37 18.89 -30.31
C PRO A 50 39.05 17.40 -30.47
N ASN A 51 39.55 16.75 -31.53
CA ASN A 51 39.37 15.30 -31.66
C ASN A 51 40.05 14.59 -30.46
N PRO A 52 39.32 13.73 -29.72
CA PRO A 52 39.80 13.11 -28.47
C PRO A 52 41.02 12.18 -28.66
N ASP A 53 41.31 11.78 -29.90
CA ASP A 53 42.35 10.80 -30.23
C ASP A 53 43.64 11.43 -30.80
N ILE A 54 43.64 12.74 -31.08
CA ILE A 54 44.82 13.45 -31.59
C ILE A 54 45.86 13.62 -30.47
N THR A 55 47.05 13.08 -30.68
CA THR A 55 48.18 13.16 -29.75
C THR A 55 49.07 14.37 -30.03
N ASP A 56 49.57 15.00 -28.95
CA ASP A 56 50.44 16.18 -29.00
C ASP A 56 51.54 16.09 -27.93
N GLN A 57 52.59 15.31 -28.21
CA GLN A 57 53.65 15.00 -27.23
C GLN A 57 54.32 16.23 -26.59
N PRO A 58 54.62 17.33 -27.31
CA PRO A 58 55.14 18.57 -26.71
C PRO A 58 54.27 19.15 -25.61
N ASN A 59 52.95 19.06 -25.73
CA ASN A 59 51.96 19.63 -24.82
C ASN A 59 51.38 18.58 -23.86
N ARG A 60 52.17 17.59 -23.43
CA ARG A 60 51.71 16.55 -22.48
C ARG A 60 51.61 17.07 -21.04
N LEU A 61 50.64 16.55 -20.30
CA LEU A 61 50.45 16.79 -18.86
C LEU A 61 50.31 18.28 -18.49
N LEU A 62 49.70 19.08 -19.36
CA LEU A 62 49.40 20.47 -19.08
C LEU A 62 48.39 20.57 -17.93
N PRO A 63 48.57 21.51 -16.99
CA PRO A 63 47.62 21.70 -15.91
C PRO A 63 46.25 22.19 -16.45
N PRO A 64 45.17 22.08 -15.64
CA PRO A 64 43.90 22.72 -15.96
C PRO A 64 44.06 24.21 -16.23
N PHE A 65 43.22 24.76 -17.12
CA PHE A 65 43.25 26.15 -17.59
C PHE A 65 44.48 26.55 -18.41
N ALA A 66 45.20 25.60 -19.01
CA ALA A 66 46.20 25.89 -20.03
C ALA A 66 45.54 26.38 -21.33
N ASP A 67 46.25 27.19 -22.12
CA ASP A 67 45.72 27.75 -23.36
C ASP A 67 45.25 26.65 -24.33
N GLY A 68 43.97 26.69 -24.71
CA GLY A 68 43.35 25.68 -25.56
C GLY A 68 42.91 24.39 -24.86
N HIS A 69 43.23 24.20 -23.58
CA HIS A 69 42.97 22.97 -22.81
C HIS A 69 42.36 23.27 -21.43
N LEU A 70 41.03 23.44 -21.39
CA LEU A 70 40.30 23.83 -20.17
C LEU A 70 40.57 22.88 -18.98
N LEU A 71 40.60 21.58 -19.24
CA LEU A 71 40.81 20.54 -18.22
C LEU A 71 42.25 19.97 -18.23
N GLY A 72 43.15 20.58 -18.99
CA GLY A 72 44.51 20.10 -19.18
C GLY A 72 44.63 18.98 -20.21
N THR A 73 45.83 18.40 -20.31
CA THR A 73 46.15 17.33 -21.26
C THR A 73 46.66 16.07 -20.57
N ASP A 74 46.48 14.92 -21.21
CA ASP A 74 46.98 13.66 -20.68
C ASP A 74 48.46 13.39 -21.02
N HIS A 75 48.94 12.19 -20.66
CA HIS A 75 50.32 11.75 -20.91
C HIS A 75 50.73 11.69 -22.39
N LEU A 76 49.76 11.70 -23.32
CA LEU A 76 49.96 11.75 -24.77
C LEU A 76 49.63 13.13 -25.36
N GLY A 77 49.36 14.14 -24.52
CA GLY A 77 48.99 15.48 -24.95
C GLY A 77 47.56 15.61 -25.48
N ARG A 78 46.70 14.62 -25.23
CA ARG A 78 45.31 14.66 -25.68
C ARG A 78 44.48 15.51 -24.72
N ASP A 79 43.53 16.27 -25.25
CA ASP A 79 42.65 17.14 -24.47
C ASP A 79 41.73 16.33 -23.53
N ILE A 80 41.84 16.59 -22.22
CA ILE A 80 41.08 15.83 -21.21
C ILE A 80 39.58 16.11 -21.31
N LEU A 81 39.17 17.34 -21.65
CA LEU A 81 37.74 17.70 -21.76
C LEU A 81 37.06 16.94 -22.89
N SER A 82 37.67 16.92 -24.08
CA SER A 82 37.16 16.16 -25.21
C SER A 82 37.09 14.67 -24.89
N ARG A 83 38.18 14.10 -24.35
CA ARG A 83 38.21 12.68 -23.95
C ARG A 83 37.15 12.35 -22.90
N LEU A 84 36.88 13.26 -21.96
CA LEU A 84 35.89 13.09 -20.90
C LEU A 84 34.46 13.01 -21.47
N ILE A 85 34.10 13.91 -22.37
CA ILE A 85 32.75 13.97 -22.95
C ILE A 85 32.51 12.74 -23.85
N TRP A 86 33.45 12.44 -24.75
CA TRP A 86 33.38 11.24 -25.60
C TRP A 86 33.43 9.95 -24.79
N GLY A 87 34.28 9.89 -23.75
CA GLY A 87 34.37 8.75 -22.85
C GLY A 87 33.10 8.52 -22.04
N THR A 88 32.42 9.59 -21.61
CA THR A 88 31.13 9.51 -20.92
C THR A 88 30.06 8.89 -21.81
N GLN A 89 30.03 9.25 -23.11
CA GLN A 89 29.12 8.66 -24.08
C GLN A 89 29.32 7.13 -24.19
N VAL A 90 30.58 6.69 -24.32
CA VAL A 90 30.92 5.25 -24.40
C VAL A 90 30.51 4.51 -23.12
N SER A 91 30.87 5.05 -21.95
CA SER A 91 30.53 4.42 -20.66
C SER A 91 29.01 4.31 -20.44
N LEU A 92 28.23 5.32 -20.86
CA LEU A 92 26.77 5.29 -20.81
C LEU A 92 26.18 4.23 -21.73
N ILE A 93 26.61 4.19 -22.98
CA ILE A 93 26.11 3.22 -23.97
C ILE A 93 26.36 1.80 -23.48
N VAL A 94 27.59 1.51 -23.02
CA VAL A 94 27.95 0.17 -22.56
C VAL A 94 27.19 -0.22 -21.28
N GLY A 95 27.16 0.66 -20.27
CA GLY A 95 26.49 0.36 -19.00
C GLY A 95 24.98 0.17 -19.13
N VAL A 96 24.30 1.03 -19.91
CA VAL A 96 22.85 0.91 -20.16
C VAL A 96 22.54 -0.32 -21.01
N SER A 97 23.35 -0.61 -22.02
CA SER A 97 23.15 -1.79 -22.89
C SER A 97 23.38 -3.10 -22.12
N ALA A 98 24.42 -3.18 -21.29
CA ALA A 98 24.65 -4.32 -20.42
C ALA A 98 23.48 -4.52 -19.45
N THR A 99 22.92 -3.43 -18.90
CA THR A 99 21.79 -3.49 -17.97
C THR A 99 20.55 -3.99 -18.66
N ALA A 100 20.24 -3.47 -19.86
CA ALA A 100 19.12 -3.92 -20.66
C ALA A 100 19.24 -5.40 -21.02
N LEU A 101 20.42 -5.85 -21.44
CA LEU A 101 20.68 -7.25 -21.79
C LEU A 101 20.48 -8.19 -20.59
N ALA A 102 21.08 -7.84 -19.45
CA ALA A 102 20.94 -8.60 -18.21
C ALA A 102 19.49 -8.61 -17.71
N ALA A 103 18.78 -7.48 -17.79
CA ALA A 103 17.39 -7.36 -17.38
C ALA A 103 16.47 -8.20 -18.26
N ILE A 104 16.65 -8.21 -19.58
CA ILE A 104 15.84 -9.01 -20.50
C ILE A 104 16.00 -10.51 -20.21
N PHE A 105 17.23 -11.01 -20.23
CA PHE A 105 17.48 -12.44 -20.03
C PHE A 105 17.20 -12.88 -18.59
N GLY A 106 17.65 -12.10 -17.61
CA GLY A 106 17.42 -12.38 -16.19
C GLY A 106 15.94 -12.35 -15.85
N SER A 107 15.19 -11.34 -16.28
CA SER A 107 13.75 -11.29 -16.00
C SER A 107 12.99 -12.42 -16.69
N LEU A 108 13.38 -12.80 -17.91
CA LEU A 108 12.78 -13.95 -18.59
C LEU A 108 13.02 -15.25 -17.82
N ILE A 109 14.26 -15.50 -17.38
CA ILE A 109 14.60 -16.67 -16.55
C ILE A 109 13.80 -16.63 -15.24
N GLY A 110 13.75 -15.49 -14.57
CA GLY A 110 13.04 -15.32 -13.30
C GLY A 110 11.52 -15.52 -13.42
N LEU A 111 10.91 -15.00 -14.48
CA LEU A 111 9.48 -15.19 -14.78
C LEU A 111 9.18 -16.67 -15.06
N VAL A 112 9.97 -17.32 -15.92
CA VAL A 112 9.75 -18.72 -16.29
C VAL A 112 9.97 -19.63 -15.08
N ALA A 113 11.07 -19.47 -14.34
CA ALA A 113 11.37 -20.25 -13.14
C ALA A 113 10.30 -20.03 -12.05
N GLY A 114 9.94 -18.78 -11.80
CA GLY A 114 8.92 -18.40 -10.83
C GLY A 114 7.52 -18.87 -11.22
N TYR A 115 7.23 -19.10 -12.50
CA TYR A 115 5.94 -19.58 -12.98
C TYR A 115 5.85 -21.12 -13.05
N ALA A 116 6.82 -21.79 -13.68
CA ALA A 116 6.72 -23.17 -14.15
C ALA A 116 6.67 -24.27 -13.06
N ARG A 117 7.12 -24.00 -11.81
CA ARG A 117 7.27 -24.99 -10.71
C ARG A 117 8.21 -26.16 -11.07
N GLY A 118 8.53 -26.97 -10.05
CA GLY A 118 9.16 -28.29 -10.22
C GLY A 118 10.54 -28.26 -10.89
N ALA A 119 10.79 -29.19 -11.80
CA ALA A 119 12.10 -29.39 -12.40
C ALA A 119 12.61 -28.18 -13.18
N THR A 120 11.75 -27.47 -13.91
CA THR A 120 12.13 -26.28 -14.68
C THR A 120 12.65 -25.15 -13.79
N ASP A 121 11.96 -24.89 -12.67
CA ASP A 121 12.40 -23.93 -11.66
C ASP A 121 13.75 -24.35 -11.07
N SER A 122 13.86 -25.61 -10.62
CA SER A 122 15.08 -26.14 -10.02
C SER A 122 16.29 -26.08 -10.97
N VAL A 123 16.13 -26.46 -12.25
CA VAL A 123 17.23 -26.47 -13.22
C VAL A 123 17.69 -25.05 -13.55
N LEU A 124 16.75 -24.15 -13.84
CA LEU A 124 17.09 -22.75 -14.14
C LEU A 124 17.77 -22.08 -12.94
N MET A 125 17.22 -22.27 -11.74
CA MET A 125 17.80 -21.68 -10.54
C MET A 125 19.12 -22.32 -10.15
N ARG A 126 19.34 -23.61 -10.41
CA ARG A 126 20.64 -24.24 -10.18
C ARG A 126 21.73 -23.65 -11.07
N PHE A 127 21.43 -23.36 -12.33
CA PHE A 127 22.36 -22.67 -13.23
C PHE A 127 22.66 -21.25 -12.75
N VAL A 128 21.62 -20.50 -12.37
CA VAL A 128 21.75 -19.16 -11.78
C VAL A 128 22.61 -19.18 -10.51
N ASP A 129 22.34 -20.11 -9.59
CA ASP A 129 23.09 -20.26 -8.33
C ASP A 129 24.54 -20.69 -8.59
N MET A 130 24.80 -21.50 -9.62
CA MET A 130 26.16 -21.87 -10.04
C MET A 130 26.96 -20.66 -10.52
N LEU A 131 26.36 -19.75 -11.31
CA LEU A 131 27.01 -18.52 -11.73
C LEU A 131 27.34 -17.60 -10.54
N MET A 132 26.42 -17.50 -9.57
CA MET A 132 26.63 -16.69 -8.36
C MET A 132 27.62 -17.29 -7.37
N ALA A 133 27.97 -18.57 -7.50
CA ALA A 133 28.99 -19.19 -6.65
C ALA A 133 30.39 -18.61 -6.94
N PHE A 134 30.60 -18.02 -8.12
CA PHE A 134 31.82 -17.32 -8.47
C PHE A 134 31.75 -15.84 -8.06
N PRO A 135 32.85 -15.26 -7.54
CA PRO A 135 32.93 -13.81 -7.37
C PRO A 135 32.71 -13.09 -8.71
N TYR A 136 31.69 -12.25 -8.77
CA TYR A 136 31.17 -11.69 -10.03
C TYR A 136 32.23 -10.93 -10.85
N ILE A 137 33.09 -10.12 -10.20
CA ILE A 137 34.20 -9.42 -10.87
C ILE A 137 35.21 -10.41 -11.48
N LEU A 138 35.55 -11.49 -10.75
CA LEU A 138 36.49 -12.49 -11.25
C LEU A 138 35.91 -13.23 -12.45
N LEU A 139 34.62 -13.56 -12.42
CA LEU A 139 33.93 -14.17 -13.53
C LEU A 139 33.92 -13.23 -14.75
N ALA A 140 33.65 -11.93 -14.55
CA ALA A 140 33.69 -10.94 -15.63
C ALA A 140 35.10 -10.85 -16.25
N ILE A 141 36.15 -10.75 -15.42
CA ILE A 141 37.55 -10.73 -15.87
C ILE A 141 37.90 -12.01 -16.64
N ALA A 142 37.50 -13.18 -16.15
CA ALA A 142 37.76 -14.46 -16.81
C ALA A 142 37.07 -14.55 -18.18
N ILE A 143 35.83 -14.08 -18.29
CA ILE A 143 35.09 -14.04 -19.56
C ILE A 143 35.81 -13.11 -20.56
N VAL A 144 36.21 -11.90 -20.13
CA VAL A 144 36.92 -10.99 -21.03
C VAL A 144 38.31 -11.50 -21.39
N ALA A 145 39.02 -12.12 -20.45
CA ALA A 145 40.32 -12.74 -20.72
C ALA A 145 40.22 -13.87 -21.76
N ALA A 146 39.12 -14.63 -21.77
CA ALA A 146 38.86 -15.66 -22.76
C ALA A 146 38.42 -15.10 -24.13
N LEU A 147 37.59 -14.05 -24.14
CA LEU A 147 37.08 -13.43 -25.37
C LEU A 147 38.06 -12.43 -26.01
N GLY A 148 39.07 -11.98 -25.26
CA GLY A 148 39.97 -10.89 -25.61
C GLY A 148 39.45 -9.53 -25.13
N PRO A 149 40.35 -8.57 -24.90
CA PRO A 149 39.98 -7.25 -24.40
C PRO A 149 39.19 -6.45 -25.45
N GLY A 150 38.20 -5.69 -25.02
CA GLY A 150 37.37 -4.87 -25.89
C GLY A 150 36.03 -4.47 -25.29
N LEU A 151 35.45 -3.38 -25.80
CA LEU A 151 34.19 -2.82 -25.29
C LEU A 151 33.02 -3.81 -25.35
N LEU A 152 32.83 -4.49 -26.49
CA LEU A 152 31.74 -5.45 -26.67
C LEU A 152 31.91 -6.70 -25.79
N ASN A 153 33.14 -7.19 -25.65
CA ASN A 153 33.43 -8.36 -24.81
C ASN A 153 33.23 -8.02 -23.32
N ALA A 154 33.67 -6.84 -22.88
CA ALA A 154 33.42 -6.34 -21.53
C ALA A 154 31.91 -6.16 -21.26
N LEU A 155 31.15 -5.63 -22.22
CA LEU A 155 29.69 -5.52 -22.14
C LEU A 155 29.04 -6.90 -21.91
N TYR A 156 29.37 -7.90 -22.74
CA TYR A 156 28.80 -9.23 -22.61
C TYR A 156 29.19 -9.90 -21.29
N ALA A 157 30.46 -9.78 -20.87
CA ALA A 157 30.93 -10.30 -19.61
C ALA A 157 30.13 -9.74 -18.42
N ILE A 158 29.98 -8.41 -18.36
CA ILE A 158 29.21 -7.73 -17.30
C ILE A 158 27.74 -8.13 -17.35
N ALA A 159 27.13 -8.17 -18.53
CA ALA A 159 25.74 -8.56 -18.68
C ALA A 159 25.48 -9.99 -18.19
N ILE A 160 26.29 -10.96 -18.63
CA ILE A 160 26.16 -12.38 -18.24
C ILE A 160 26.27 -12.55 -16.72
N VAL A 161 27.26 -11.89 -16.13
CA VAL A 161 27.52 -11.94 -14.68
C VAL A 161 26.35 -11.35 -13.87
N ASN A 162 25.59 -10.42 -14.45
CA ASN A 162 24.47 -9.77 -13.78
C ASN A 162 23.09 -10.40 -14.02
N ILE A 163 22.94 -11.27 -15.03
CA ILE A 163 21.70 -12.04 -15.28
C ILE A 163 21.15 -12.71 -14.00
N PRO A 164 21.98 -13.36 -13.15
CA PRO A 164 21.51 -14.01 -11.93
C PRO A 164 20.74 -13.10 -10.96
N PHE A 165 21.18 -11.85 -10.79
CA PHE A 165 20.54 -10.91 -9.85
C PHE A 165 19.13 -10.53 -10.31
N PHE A 166 18.95 -10.28 -11.60
CA PHE A 166 17.63 -10.06 -12.19
C PHE A 166 16.76 -11.32 -12.07
N ALA A 167 17.29 -12.49 -12.45
CA ALA A 167 16.55 -13.75 -12.36
C ALA A 167 16.03 -14.04 -10.96
N ARG A 168 16.87 -13.83 -9.94
CA ARG A 168 16.50 -14.10 -8.54
C ARG A 168 15.43 -13.12 -8.02
N ASN A 169 15.61 -11.83 -8.27
CA ASN A 169 14.65 -10.80 -7.83
C ASN A 169 13.28 -11.00 -8.48
N ILE A 170 13.26 -11.18 -9.80
CA ILE A 170 12.02 -11.35 -10.58
C ILE A 170 11.32 -12.66 -10.24
N ARG A 171 12.07 -13.75 -9.99
CA ARG A 171 11.50 -15.01 -9.50
C ARG A 171 10.77 -14.83 -8.18
N GLY A 172 11.38 -14.15 -7.21
CA GLY A 172 10.79 -13.95 -5.88
C GLY A 172 9.41 -13.30 -5.96
N VAL A 173 9.28 -12.25 -6.77
CA VAL A 173 8.00 -11.55 -6.98
C VAL A 173 7.02 -12.41 -7.76
N THR A 174 7.48 -13.07 -8.82
CA THR A 174 6.65 -13.97 -9.65
C THR A 174 6.00 -15.08 -8.81
N VAL A 175 6.75 -15.68 -7.89
CA VAL A 175 6.22 -16.71 -6.97
C VAL A 175 5.10 -16.17 -6.09
N SER A 176 5.20 -14.92 -5.63
CA SER A 176 4.17 -14.26 -4.79
C SER A 176 2.88 -13.92 -5.55
N ILE A 177 2.97 -13.70 -6.85
CA ILE A 177 1.83 -13.31 -7.71
C ILE A 177 1.13 -14.54 -8.28
N ARG A 178 1.86 -15.60 -8.61
CA ARG A 178 1.34 -16.78 -9.32
C ARG A 178 0.15 -17.47 -8.64
N ASN A 179 0.01 -17.34 -7.31
CA ASN A 179 -1.06 -17.97 -6.53
C ASN A 179 -2.17 -16.96 -6.16
N ARG A 180 -2.29 -15.85 -6.90
CA ARG A 180 -3.36 -14.87 -6.72
C ARG A 180 -4.58 -15.29 -7.53
N GLU A 181 -5.77 -14.96 -7.01
CA GLU A 181 -7.07 -15.35 -7.58
C GLU A 181 -7.24 -14.96 -9.05
N PHE A 182 -6.72 -13.81 -9.48
CA PHE A 182 -6.81 -13.38 -10.89
C PHE A 182 -5.99 -14.27 -11.84
N VAL A 183 -4.88 -14.85 -11.38
CA VAL A 183 -4.07 -15.79 -12.17
C VAL A 183 -4.79 -17.14 -12.29
N ASP A 184 -5.46 -17.57 -11.22
CA ASP A 184 -6.28 -18.79 -11.25
C ASP A 184 -7.53 -18.61 -12.11
N ALA A 185 -8.17 -17.44 -12.08
CA ALA A 185 -9.26 -17.09 -13.00
C ALA A 185 -8.79 -17.15 -14.47
N ALA A 186 -7.60 -16.62 -14.78
CA ALA A 186 -7.02 -16.69 -16.12
C ALA A 186 -6.72 -18.12 -16.59
N ARG A 187 -6.33 -19.03 -15.68
CA ARG A 187 -6.18 -20.46 -15.98
C ARG A 187 -7.53 -21.12 -16.26
N LEU A 188 -8.52 -20.85 -15.42
CA LEU A 188 -9.88 -21.38 -15.57
C LEU A 188 -10.58 -20.86 -16.83
N SER A 189 -10.23 -19.66 -17.29
CA SER A 189 -10.71 -19.11 -18.56
C SER A 189 -10.01 -19.70 -19.80
N GLY A 190 -9.13 -20.70 -19.63
CA GLY A 190 -8.46 -21.40 -20.73
C GLY A 190 -7.27 -20.68 -21.35
N LYS A 191 -6.70 -19.65 -20.70
CA LYS A 191 -5.48 -19.00 -21.25
C LYS A 191 -4.28 -19.95 -21.19
N SER A 192 -3.45 -19.91 -22.24
CA SER A 192 -2.21 -20.68 -22.29
C SER A 192 -1.17 -20.17 -21.28
N HIS A 193 -0.24 -21.03 -20.86
CA HIS A 193 0.82 -20.67 -19.92
C HIS A 193 1.65 -19.43 -20.35
N PRO A 194 2.08 -19.30 -21.62
CA PRO A 194 2.76 -18.08 -22.08
C PRO A 194 1.85 -16.85 -22.06
N ALA A 195 0.58 -17.01 -22.46
CA ALA A 195 -0.37 -15.89 -22.43
C ALA A 195 -0.56 -15.37 -21.01
N ILE A 196 -0.72 -16.24 -20.02
CA ILE A 196 -0.80 -15.85 -18.60
C ILE A 196 0.49 -15.13 -18.16
N LEU A 197 1.65 -15.66 -18.55
CA LEU A 197 2.93 -15.08 -18.16
C LEU A 197 3.10 -13.64 -18.70
N PHE A 198 2.78 -13.41 -19.97
CA PHE A 198 3.00 -12.09 -20.61
C PHE A 198 1.84 -11.10 -20.40
N THR A 199 0.62 -11.56 -20.18
CA THR A 199 -0.56 -10.67 -20.04
C THR A 199 -0.98 -10.44 -18.59
N GLU A 200 -0.79 -11.41 -17.69
CA GLU A 200 -1.22 -11.30 -16.30
C GLU A 200 -0.04 -11.10 -15.35
N VAL A 201 1.04 -11.86 -15.53
CA VAL A 201 2.17 -11.84 -14.58
C VAL A 201 3.14 -10.70 -14.89
N LEU A 202 3.62 -10.60 -16.14
CA LEU A 202 4.62 -9.62 -16.55
C LEU A 202 4.22 -8.16 -16.22
N PRO A 203 2.98 -7.69 -16.49
CA PRO A 203 2.60 -6.31 -16.17
C PRO A 203 2.66 -6.00 -14.67
N ASN A 204 2.40 -6.99 -13.80
CA ASN A 204 2.48 -6.86 -12.35
C ASN A 204 3.93 -6.91 -11.82
N VAL A 205 4.85 -7.51 -12.59
CA VAL A 205 6.28 -7.61 -12.24
C VAL A 205 7.11 -6.50 -12.89
N LEU A 206 6.61 -5.88 -13.96
CA LEU A 206 7.29 -4.82 -14.72
C LEU A 206 7.77 -3.64 -13.85
N PRO A 207 7.01 -3.14 -12.86
CA PRO A 207 7.50 -2.09 -11.97
C PRO A 207 8.80 -2.50 -11.26
N VAL A 208 8.90 -3.76 -10.81
CA VAL A 208 10.10 -4.28 -10.12
C VAL A 208 11.27 -4.39 -11.09
N ILE A 209 11.03 -4.80 -12.34
CA ILE A 209 12.06 -4.83 -13.39
C ILE A 209 12.62 -3.43 -13.61
N VAL A 210 11.75 -2.43 -13.80
CA VAL A 210 12.16 -1.04 -14.04
C VAL A 210 12.93 -0.47 -12.85
N ILE A 211 12.46 -0.72 -11.62
CA ILE A 211 13.16 -0.30 -10.40
C ILE A 211 14.55 -0.93 -10.35
N THR A 212 14.65 -2.24 -10.52
CA THR A 212 15.92 -2.97 -10.47
C THR A 212 16.88 -2.47 -11.55
N MET A 213 16.39 -2.27 -12.78
CA MET A 213 17.18 -1.70 -13.86
C MET A 213 17.75 -0.34 -13.47
N SER A 214 16.90 0.58 -12.99
CA SER A 214 17.31 1.95 -12.67
C SER A 214 18.42 2.02 -11.62
N THR A 215 18.39 1.14 -10.62
CA THR A 215 19.44 1.07 -9.58
C THR A 215 20.69 0.33 -10.05
N THR A 216 20.56 -0.60 -11.01
CA THR A 216 21.69 -1.43 -11.48
C THR A 216 22.55 -0.73 -12.54
N VAL A 217 22.00 0.22 -13.32
CA VAL A 217 22.79 0.94 -14.33
C VAL A 217 24.04 1.60 -13.72
N GLY A 218 23.92 2.21 -12.54
CA GLY A 218 25.05 2.83 -11.85
C GLY A 218 26.17 1.83 -11.53
N TRP A 219 25.81 0.65 -11.02
CA TRP A 219 26.75 -0.43 -10.74
C TRP A 219 27.42 -0.93 -12.02
N MET A 220 26.67 -1.12 -13.11
CA MET A 220 27.23 -1.59 -14.37
C MET A 220 28.20 -0.60 -15.03
N ILE A 221 27.96 0.70 -14.91
CA ILE A 221 28.91 1.72 -15.34
C ILE A 221 30.20 1.61 -14.53
N LEU A 222 30.11 1.42 -13.21
CA LEU A 222 31.27 1.25 -12.35
C LEU A 222 32.06 -0.03 -12.66
N GLU A 223 31.38 -1.14 -12.90
CA GLU A 223 31.99 -2.41 -13.31
C GLU A 223 32.70 -2.29 -14.67
N THR A 224 32.07 -1.62 -15.64
CA THR A 224 32.65 -1.37 -16.96
C THR A 224 33.89 -0.49 -16.86
N ALA A 225 33.83 0.56 -16.04
CA ALA A 225 34.97 1.42 -15.77
C ALA A 225 36.10 0.64 -15.07
N GLY A 226 35.76 -0.27 -14.15
CA GLY A 226 36.71 -1.16 -13.48
C GLY A 226 37.44 -2.12 -14.44
N LEU A 227 36.72 -2.77 -15.35
CA LEU A 227 37.34 -3.64 -16.37
C LEU A 227 38.21 -2.83 -17.34
N SER A 228 37.77 -1.63 -17.73
CA SER A 228 38.53 -0.74 -18.61
C SER A 228 39.78 -0.18 -17.92
N PHE A 229 39.71 0.11 -16.62
CA PHE A 229 40.85 0.47 -15.78
C PHE A 229 41.90 -0.64 -15.71
N LEU A 230 41.47 -1.90 -15.72
CA LEU A 230 42.37 -3.07 -15.77
C LEU A 230 42.90 -3.40 -17.18
N GLY A 231 42.56 -2.61 -18.19
CA GLY A 231 42.98 -2.83 -19.58
C GLY A 231 42.18 -3.87 -20.35
N LEU A 232 41.08 -4.38 -19.76
CA LEU A 232 40.21 -5.39 -20.36
C LEU A 232 39.04 -4.78 -21.16
N GLY A 233 38.77 -3.48 -20.98
CA GLY A 233 37.71 -2.75 -21.67
C GLY A 233 38.18 -2.06 -22.97
N ALA A 234 37.92 -0.76 -23.09
CA ALA A 234 38.23 -0.04 -24.33
C ALA A 234 39.73 -0.06 -24.65
N GLN A 235 40.03 -0.22 -25.93
CA GLN A 235 41.40 -0.25 -26.43
C GLN A 235 41.76 1.09 -27.07
N PRO A 236 43.02 1.58 -26.89
CA PRO A 236 43.49 2.78 -27.55
C PRO A 236 43.27 2.72 -29.08
N PRO A 237 42.86 3.83 -29.72
CA PRO A 237 42.82 5.20 -29.19
C PRO A 237 41.56 5.55 -28.39
N THR A 238 40.50 4.74 -28.51
CA THR A 238 39.15 4.94 -27.96
C THR A 238 39.17 5.46 -26.52
N SER A 239 38.40 6.51 -26.26
CA SER A 239 38.21 7.04 -24.91
C SER A 239 37.04 6.36 -24.20
N ASP A 240 37.26 5.90 -22.98
CA ASP A 240 36.22 5.59 -22.00
C ASP A 240 36.70 6.05 -20.61
N LEU A 241 35.77 6.33 -19.69
CA LEU A 241 36.11 6.89 -18.38
C LEU A 241 37.06 5.98 -17.56
N GLY A 242 36.94 4.66 -17.70
CA GLY A 242 37.78 3.69 -17.00
C GLY A 242 39.18 3.59 -17.59
N SER A 243 39.33 3.54 -18.93
CA SER A 243 40.68 3.56 -19.54
C SER A 243 41.40 4.87 -19.32
N MET A 244 40.70 6.01 -19.28
CA MET A 244 41.28 7.30 -18.89
C MET A 244 41.89 7.23 -17.49
N LEU A 245 41.15 6.68 -16.53
CA LEU A 245 41.61 6.49 -15.15
C LEU A 245 42.80 5.50 -15.08
N GLY A 246 42.73 4.40 -15.84
CA GLY A 246 43.78 3.38 -15.89
C GLY A 246 45.10 3.91 -16.45
N GLN A 247 45.03 4.70 -17.52
CA GLN A 247 46.19 5.33 -18.15
C GLN A 247 46.82 6.39 -17.25
N ALA A 248 46.01 7.18 -16.54
CA ALA A 248 46.49 8.23 -15.63
C ALA A 248 47.04 7.71 -14.29
N ARG A 249 46.92 6.40 -14.01
CA ARG A 249 47.38 5.78 -12.75
C ARG A 249 48.87 6.02 -12.51
N ALA A 250 49.69 5.98 -13.55
CA ALA A 250 51.15 6.18 -13.42
C ALA A 250 51.54 7.64 -13.15
N GLN A 251 50.67 8.60 -13.47
CA GLN A 251 50.91 10.04 -13.31
C GLN A 251 50.13 10.64 -12.13
N LEU A 252 49.60 9.81 -11.23
CA LEU A 252 48.76 10.28 -10.12
C LEU A 252 49.47 11.34 -9.25
N PHE A 253 50.78 11.19 -9.04
CA PHE A 253 51.57 12.13 -8.24
C PHE A 253 52.10 13.34 -9.02
N THR A 254 52.21 13.24 -10.34
CA THR A 254 52.81 14.28 -11.19
C THR A 254 51.76 15.16 -11.88
N ALA A 255 50.63 14.58 -12.25
CA ALA A 255 49.50 15.23 -12.91
C ALA A 255 48.19 14.65 -12.35
N PRO A 256 47.82 14.96 -11.10
CA PRO A 256 46.67 14.36 -10.43
C PRO A 256 45.34 14.64 -11.15
N HIS A 257 45.24 15.79 -11.83
CA HIS A 257 44.05 16.18 -12.58
C HIS A 257 43.64 15.15 -13.66
N ALA A 258 44.62 14.50 -14.32
CA ALA A 258 44.37 13.50 -15.36
C ALA A 258 43.64 12.25 -14.84
N SER A 259 43.75 11.95 -13.54
CA SER A 259 43.06 10.85 -12.87
C SER A 259 41.82 11.29 -12.10
N ILE A 260 41.90 12.42 -11.39
CA ILE A 260 40.81 12.96 -10.57
C ILE A 260 39.58 13.32 -11.43
N ILE A 261 39.77 13.96 -12.58
CA ILE A 261 38.68 14.44 -13.44
C ILE A 261 37.78 13.29 -13.94
N PRO A 262 38.31 12.22 -14.59
CA PRO A 262 37.47 11.08 -14.98
C PRO A 262 36.86 10.36 -13.77
N GLY A 263 37.58 10.28 -12.64
CA GLY A 263 37.04 9.72 -11.40
C GLY A 263 35.82 10.49 -10.85
N ILE A 264 35.89 11.82 -10.82
CA ILE A 264 34.75 12.68 -10.43
C ILE A 264 33.59 12.50 -11.39
N MET A 265 33.84 12.41 -12.70
CA MET A 265 32.78 12.18 -13.68
C MET A 265 32.06 10.84 -13.45
N ILE A 266 32.79 9.75 -13.20
CA ILE A 266 32.20 8.44 -12.85
C ILE A 266 31.35 8.58 -11.58
N PHE A 267 31.89 9.21 -10.52
CA PHE A 267 31.17 9.42 -9.27
C PHE A 267 29.87 10.19 -9.47
N VAL A 268 29.93 11.35 -10.15
CA VAL A 268 28.75 12.19 -10.42
C VAL A 268 27.73 11.41 -11.26
N LEU A 269 28.17 10.70 -12.30
CA LEU A 269 27.30 9.93 -13.18
C LEU A 269 26.53 8.85 -12.41
N VAL A 270 27.24 8.04 -11.61
CA VAL A 270 26.65 6.96 -10.81
C VAL A 270 25.69 7.54 -9.76
N MET A 271 26.09 8.62 -9.08
CA MET A 271 25.22 9.29 -8.10
C MET A 271 23.94 9.80 -8.73
N CYS A 272 24.00 10.45 -9.90
CA CYS A 272 22.80 10.97 -10.56
C CYS A 272 21.83 9.87 -10.98
N ILE A 273 22.35 8.76 -11.51
CA ILE A 273 21.53 7.61 -11.91
C ILE A 273 20.88 6.95 -10.69
N ASN A 274 21.61 6.77 -9.60
CA ASN A 274 21.07 6.17 -8.38
C ASN A 274 19.96 7.04 -7.77
N LEU A 275 20.19 8.36 -7.67
CA LEU A 275 19.18 9.30 -7.18
C LEU A 275 17.93 9.34 -8.08
N LEU A 276 18.12 9.24 -9.39
CA LEU A 276 17.03 9.14 -10.35
C LEU A 276 16.25 7.81 -10.19
N GLY A 277 16.97 6.70 -9.96
CA GLY A 277 16.38 5.39 -9.73
C GLY A 277 15.48 5.33 -8.50
N ASP A 278 15.89 5.97 -7.40
CA ASP A 278 15.04 6.12 -6.21
C ASP A 278 13.76 6.90 -6.52
N GLY A 279 13.84 7.97 -7.31
CA GLY A 279 12.66 8.70 -7.77
C GLY A 279 11.72 7.89 -8.65
N ILE A 280 12.27 7.06 -9.55
CA ILE A 280 11.49 6.13 -10.39
C ILE A 280 10.76 5.10 -9.52
N ARG A 281 11.42 4.59 -8.47
CA ARG A 281 10.83 3.68 -7.50
C ARG A 281 9.63 4.30 -6.79
N ASP A 282 9.77 5.53 -6.31
CA ASP A 282 8.68 6.24 -5.65
C ASP A 282 7.46 6.45 -6.59
N VAL A 283 7.70 6.76 -7.86
CA VAL A 283 6.63 6.95 -8.86
C VAL A 283 5.88 5.65 -9.20
N LEU A 284 6.58 4.53 -9.14
CA LEU A 284 6.05 3.20 -9.46
C LEU A 284 5.41 2.50 -8.25
N ASP A 285 5.59 3.00 -7.03
CA ASP A 285 4.93 2.45 -5.84
C ASP A 285 3.40 2.73 -5.89
N PRO A 286 2.54 1.68 -5.96
CA PRO A 286 1.10 1.85 -6.02
C PRO A 286 0.50 2.49 -4.75
N ARG A 287 1.16 2.33 -3.58
CA ARG A 287 0.68 2.89 -2.31
C ARG A 287 0.82 4.40 -2.28
N LEU A 288 1.87 4.95 -2.89
CA LEU A 288 2.08 6.39 -3.01
C LEU A 288 1.08 7.01 -4.01
N ARG A 289 0.64 6.25 -5.01
CA ARG A 289 -0.38 6.65 -5.99
C ARG A 289 -1.80 6.75 -5.42
N SER A 290 -2.10 6.10 -4.31
CA SER A 290 -3.43 6.13 -3.64
C SER A 290 -3.52 7.17 -2.51
N GLY A 291 -2.56 8.10 -2.42
CA GLY A 291 -2.59 9.15 -1.40
C GLY A 291 -2.12 8.71 -0.02
N ALA A 292 -1.44 7.58 0.13
CA ALA A 292 -0.91 7.11 1.43
C ALA A 292 0.18 8.02 2.05
N LEU A 293 0.55 9.11 1.35
CA LEU A 293 1.40 10.19 1.89
C LEU A 293 0.60 11.26 2.65
N ASP A 294 -0.73 11.25 2.58
CA ASP A 294 -1.55 12.12 3.43
C ASP A 294 -1.64 11.49 4.82
N ARG A 295 -1.27 12.26 5.84
CA ARG A 295 -1.40 11.83 7.24
C ARG A 295 -2.89 11.50 7.49
N PRO A 296 -3.21 10.30 8.00
CA PRO A 296 -4.59 9.96 8.30
C PRO A 296 -5.17 10.99 9.27
N MET A 297 -6.35 11.50 8.94
CA MET A 297 -7.04 12.47 9.77
C MET A 297 -7.73 11.77 10.95
N PRO A 298 -7.81 12.43 12.13
CA PRO A 298 -8.47 11.87 13.32
C PRO A 298 -9.99 11.73 13.17
N ILE A 299 -10.57 12.41 12.17
CA ILE A 299 -11.98 12.37 11.82
C ILE A 299 -12.09 12.26 10.30
N THR A 300 -13.09 11.51 9.82
CA THR A 300 -13.47 11.49 8.41
C THR A 300 -13.67 12.90 7.88
N LYS A 301 -13.15 13.21 6.68
CA LYS A 301 -13.42 14.48 6.01
C LYS A 301 -14.93 14.68 5.83
N ILE A 302 -15.43 15.85 6.20
CA ILE A 302 -16.83 16.23 6.03
C ILE A 302 -16.89 17.31 4.95
N ASP A 303 -17.50 16.98 3.83
CA ASP A 303 -17.60 17.83 2.63
C ASP A 303 -19.04 17.83 2.12
N ARG A 304 -19.92 18.43 2.94
CA ARG A 304 -21.36 18.50 2.67
C ARG A 304 -21.78 19.89 2.23
N LYS A 305 -22.69 19.95 1.26
CA LYS A 305 -23.23 21.21 0.71
C LYS A 305 -24.17 21.91 1.69
N THR A 306 -24.93 21.16 2.46
CA THR A 306 -25.96 21.65 3.39
C THR A 306 -25.59 21.26 4.81
N LYS A 307 -25.58 22.25 5.72
CA LYS A 307 -25.40 21.99 7.16
C LYS A 307 -26.75 21.61 7.78
N PRO A 308 -26.88 20.44 8.42
CA PRO A 308 -28.10 20.04 9.11
C PRO A 308 -28.41 20.94 10.31
N ALA A 309 -29.62 20.82 10.85
CA ALA A 309 -30.00 21.46 12.10
C ALA A 309 -29.04 21.02 13.23
N ALA A 310 -28.73 21.93 14.16
CA ALA A 310 -27.81 21.61 15.26
C ALA A 310 -28.42 20.64 16.28
N THR A 311 -29.74 20.69 16.44
CA THR A 311 -30.49 19.91 17.42
C THR A 311 -31.83 19.42 16.88
N LEU A 312 -32.29 18.29 17.41
CA LEU A 312 -33.63 17.75 17.24
C LEU A 312 -34.31 17.64 18.61
N GLU A 313 -35.53 18.16 18.73
CA GLU A 313 -36.36 18.03 19.93
C GLU A 313 -36.93 16.60 20.05
N ASP A 314 -37.03 16.08 21.28
CA ASP A 314 -37.50 14.72 21.60
C ASP A 314 -36.87 13.60 20.75
N ALA A 315 -35.58 13.75 20.45
CA ALA A 315 -34.88 12.80 19.60
C ALA A 315 -34.62 11.46 20.34
N PRO A 316 -34.74 10.32 19.62
CA PRO A 316 -34.34 9.02 20.14
C PRO A 316 -32.82 8.96 20.42
N ALA A 317 -32.30 7.81 20.84
CA ALA A 317 -30.88 7.67 21.19
C ALA A 317 -29.99 8.09 20.01
N LEU A 318 -30.29 7.59 18.80
CA LEU A 318 -29.58 7.93 17.57
C LEU A 318 -30.57 8.21 16.42
N VAL A 319 -30.33 9.28 15.67
CA VAL A 319 -31.00 9.59 14.40
C VAL A 319 -29.95 9.76 13.31
N VAL A 320 -30.17 9.10 12.19
CA VAL A 320 -29.41 9.28 10.95
C VAL A 320 -30.37 9.86 9.92
N ASP A 321 -29.99 10.99 9.33
CA ASP A 321 -30.82 11.73 8.39
C ASP A 321 -30.03 12.00 7.10
N ASN A 322 -30.45 11.35 6.02
CA ASN A 322 -29.94 11.46 4.64
C ASN A 322 -28.41 11.38 4.56
N LEU A 323 -27.81 10.45 5.30
CA LEU A 323 -26.36 10.30 5.38
C LEU A 323 -25.82 9.72 4.07
N SER A 324 -24.82 10.40 3.50
CA SER A 324 -24.09 9.93 2.32
C SER A 324 -22.59 9.96 2.60
N THR A 325 -21.93 8.84 2.30
CA THR A 325 -20.49 8.66 2.48
C THR A 325 -19.90 8.00 1.23
N GLY A 326 -18.73 8.48 0.79
CA GLY A 326 -18.01 7.90 -0.33
C GLY A 326 -16.50 7.92 -0.15
N PHE A 327 -15.81 7.38 -1.15
CA PHE A 327 -14.35 7.36 -1.20
C PHE A 327 -13.86 8.22 -2.36
N ASP A 328 -13.07 9.25 -2.04
CA ASP A 328 -12.46 10.16 -2.99
C ASP A 328 -11.14 9.56 -3.51
N ASP A 329 -11.15 9.10 -4.77
CA ASP A 329 -9.95 8.59 -5.44
C ASP A 329 -9.11 9.71 -6.12
N GLY A 330 -9.48 10.98 -5.88
CA GLY A 330 -8.91 12.18 -6.49
C GLY A 330 -9.46 12.51 -7.88
N LYS A 331 -10.30 11.66 -8.49
CA LYS A 331 -11.03 11.93 -9.73
C LYS A 331 -12.53 12.07 -9.50
N ALA A 332 -13.08 11.15 -8.71
CA ALA A 332 -14.49 11.09 -8.38
C ALA A 332 -14.68 10.52 -6.97
N ILE A 333 -15.77 10.93 -6.34
CA ILE A 333 -16.22 10.31 -5.11
C ILE A 333 -17.05 9.09 -5.51
N THR A 334 -16.53 7.89 -5.22
CA THR A 334 -17.31 6.65 -5.39
C THR A 334 -18.23 6.50 -4.18
N PRO A 335 -19.56 6.52 -4.35
CA PRO A 335 -20.49 6.45 -3.23
C PRO A 335 -20.50 5.04 -2.63
N ALA A 336 -20.38 4.97 -1.31
CA ALA A 336 -20.49 3.72 -0.54
C ALA A 336 -21.80 3.66 0.26
N VAL A 337 -22.31 4.81 0.69
CA VAL A 337 -23.58 5.00 1.39
C VAL A 337 -24.32 6.16 0.71
N ARG A 338 -25.60 5.97 0.39
CA ARG A 338 -26.42 6.93 -0.35
C ARG A 338 -27.72 7.23 0.40
N ASP A 339 -27.80 8.45 0.90
CA ASP A 339 -28.99 9.11 1.47
C ASP A 339 -29.76 8.24 2.46
N ILE A 340 -29.05 7.53 3.34
CA ILE A 340 -29.68 6.62 4.29
C ILE A 340 -30.27 7.38 5.48
N SER A 341 -31.44 6.93 5.94
CA SER A 341 -32.15 7.49 7.08
C SER A 341 -32.72 6.40 7.96
N PHE A 342 -32.40 6.43 9.25
CA PHE A 342 -32.96 5.52 10.26
C PHE A 342 -32.89 6.11 11.66
N ARG A 343 -33.63 5.49 12.59
CA ARG A 343 -33.71 5.91 13.99
C ARG A 343 -33.56 4.70 14.90
N LEU A 344 -32.88 4.91 16.02
CA LEU A 344 -32.65 3.94 17.08
C LEU A 344 -33.05 4.54 18.43
N GLY A 345 -34.10 4.01 19.02
CA GLY A 345 -34.65 4.37 20.32
C GLY A 345 -33.78 3.92 21.50
N LYS A 346 -34.09 4.43 22.68
CA LYS A 346 -33.44 4.00 23.93
C LYS A 346 -33.87 2.58 24.28
N GLY A 347 -32.94 1.71 24.63
CA GLY A 347 -33.21 0.29 24.91
C GLY A 347 -33.61 -0.56 23.70
N GLU A 348 -33.69 0.04 22.50
CA GLU A 348 -34.01 -0.64 21.24
C GLU A 348 -32.76 -1.33 20.67
N CYS A 349 -32.96 -2.47 20.01
CA CYS A 349 -31.97 -3.11 19.17
C CYS A 349 -32.40 -3.05 17.70
N LEU A 350 -31.62 -2.34 16.88
CA LEU A 350 -31.81 -2.25 15.43
C LEU A 350 -30.77 -3.13 14.72
N GLY A 351 -31.23 -4.06 13.90
CA GLY A 351 -30.39 -4.85 13.00
C GLY A 351 -30.15 -4.12 11.68
N LEU A 352 -28.90 -3.93 11.26
CA LEU A 352 -28.54 -3.51 9.91
C LEU A 352 -27.97 -4.71 9.14
N ILE A 353 -28.72 -5.20 8.15
CA ILE A 353 -28.41 -6.44 7.41
C ILE A 353 -28.24 -6.21 5.92
N GLY A 354 -27.47 -7.07 5.25
CA GLY A 354 -27.23 -7.02 3.81
C GLY A 354 -25.98 -7.83 3.43
N GLU A 355 -25.75 -8.01 2.13
CA GLU A 355 -24.58 -8.74 1.62
C GLU A 355 -23.25 -8.06 1.98
N SER A 356 -22.15 -8.81 1.88
CA SER A 356 -20.81 -8.23 1.97
C SER A 356 -20.66 -7.13 0.92
N GLY A 357 -20.09 -5.99 1.31
CA GLY A 357 -19.94 -4.82 0.43
C GLY A 357 -21.20 -3.97 0.25
N SER A 358 -22.32 -4.25 0.92
CA SER A 358 -23.55 -3.44 0.79
C SER A 358 -23.49 -2.06 1.45
N GLY A 359 -22.42 -1.74 2.20
CA GLY A 359 -22.19 -0.44 2.84
C GLY A 359 -22.36 -0.41 4.37
N LYS A 360 -22.70 -1.53 5.01
CA LYS A 360 -23.01 -1.59 6.47
C LYS A 360 -21.92 -1.04 7.38
N SER A 361 -20.68 -1.53 7.26
CA SER A 361 -19.56 -1.07 8.09
C SER A 361 -19.19 0.38 7.79
N VAL A 362 -19.34 0.83 6.53
CA VAL A 362 -19.12 2.24 6.17
C VAL A 362 -20.18 3.13 6.83
N THR A 363 -21.45 2.71 6.84
CA THR A 363 -22.53 3.38 7.59
C THR A 363 -22.16 3.51 9.05
N ALA A 364 -21.78 2.41 9.69
CA ALA A 364 -21.42 2.34 11.11
C ALA A 364 -20.29 3.30 11.49
N LEU A 365 -19.19 3.23 10.75
CA LEU A 365 -18.03 4.09 10.95
C LEU A 365 -18.37 5.56 10.67
N SER A 366 -19.27 5.84 9.71
CA SER A 366 -19.68 7.21 9.38
C SER A 366 -20.43 7.89 10.52
N LEU A 367 -21.16 7.14 11.35
CA LEU A 367 -21.96 7.69 12.45
C LEU A 367 -21.15 8.56 13.41
N MET A 368 -19.91 8.14 13.67
CA MET A 368 -18.98 8.84 14.56
C MET A 368 -17.76 9.39 13.81
N GLY A 369 -17.78 9.48 12.47
CA GLY A 369 -16.67 10.00 11.67
C GLY A 369 -15.37 9.18 11.77
N LEU A 370 -15.49 7.85 11.82
CA LEU A 370 -14.39 6.88 11.95
C LEU A 370 -13.92 6.27 10.62
N VAL A 371 -14.56 6.61 9.49
CA VAL A 371 -14.10 6.17 8.16
C VAL A 371 -12.72 6.80 7.90
N ALA A 372 -11.72 5.96 7.58
CA ALA A 372 -10.36 6.40 7.31
C ALA A 372 -10.33 7.46 6.19
N SER A 373 -9.68 8.59 6.47
CA SER A 373 -9.67 9.74 5.57
C SER A 373 -8.27 10.36 5.48
N PRO A 374 -7.71 10.52 4.26
CA PRO A 374 -8.21 10.03 2.98
C PRO A 374 -8.26 8.49 2.86
N PRO A 375 -9.09 7.89 1.97
CA PRO A 375 -9.96 8.55 0.98
C PRO A 375 -11.42 8.79 1.44
N GLY A 376 -11.83 8.38 2.64
CA GLY A 376 -13.22 8.51 3.08
C GLY A 376 -13.70 9.96 3.23
N VAL A 377 -14.89 10.26 2.71
CA VAL A 377 -15.53 11.58 2.78
C VAL A 377 -17.03 11.42 3.04
N ILE A 378 -17.56 12.14 4.04
CA ILE A 378 -19.00 12.28 4.28
C ILE A 378 -19.50 13.48 3.45
N THR A 379 -20.40 13.23 2.52
CA THR A 379 -20.84 14.20 1.49
C THR A 379 -22.23 14.79 1.74
N ALA A 380 -23.07 14.15 2.55
CA ALA A 380 -24.38 14.68 2.91
C ALA A 380 -24.88 14.12 4.24
N GLY A 381 -25.94 14.74 4.75
CA GLY A 381 -26.69 14.27 5.91
C GLY A 381 -26.17 14.75 7.26
N GLY A 382 -26.87 14.27 8.29
CA GLY A 382 -26.59 14.55 9.69
C GLY A 382 -26.75 13.29 10.55
N VAL A 383 -25.99 13.24 11.63
CA VAL A 383 -26.08 12.19 12.65
C VAL A 383 -26.30 12.87 13.98
N TYR A 384 -27.34 12.46 14.70
CA TYR A 384 -27.75 13.05 15.96
C TYR A 384 -27.68 12.02 17.08
N VAL A 385 -26.97 12.35 18.15
CA VAL A 385 -26.86 11.51 19.37
C VAL A 385 -27.53 12.25 20.51
N GLY A 386 -28.61 11.67 21.05
CA GLY A 386 -29.45 12.33 22.06
C GLY A 386 -29.93 13.71 21.61
N GLY A 387 -30.29 13.85 20.34
CA GLY A 387 -30.79 15.09 19.74
C GLY A 387 -29.73 16.11 19.34
N ARG A 388 -28.43 15.89 19.58
CA ARG A 388 -27.36 16.80 19.16
C ARG A 388 -26.65 16.31 17.90
N GLU A 389 -26.50 17.15 16.88
CA GLU A 389 -25.78 16.79 15.65
C GLU A 389 -24.27 16.68 15.91
N VAL A 390 -23.68 15.52 15.63
CA VAL A 390 -22.32 15.18 16.07
C VAL A 390 -21.24 15.46 15.02
N LEU A 391 -21.57 15.44 13.73
CA LEU A 391 -20.59 15.61 12.66
C LEU A 391 -20.14 17.07 12.49
N SER A 392 -20.91 18.06 12.96
CA SER A 392 -20.48 19.47 13.01
C SER A 392 -19.60 19.81 14.22
N LEU A 393 -19.41 18.89 15.16
CA LEU A 393 -18.72 19.19 16.41
C LEU A 393 -17.23 19.41 16.18
N ARG A 394 -16.60 20.13 17.11
CA ARG A 394 -15.15 20.19 17.14
C ARG A 394 -14.59 18.81 17.43
N GLU A 395 -13.39 18.55 16.95
CA GLU A 395 -12.75 17.25 17.07
C GLU A 395 -12.72 16.72 18.51
N GLN A 396 -12.32 17.55 19.47
CA GLN A 396 -12.26 17.19 20.89
C GLN A 396 -13.63 16.82 21.47
N GLU A 397 -14.70 17.49 21.03
CA GLU A 397 -16.06 17.20 21.48
C GLU A 397 -16.55 15.86 20.92
N LEU A 398 -16.23 15.55 19.66
CA LEU A 398 -16.54 14.25 19.06
C LEU A 398 -15.74 13.13 19.71
N ILE A 399 -14.46 13.35 20.01
CA ILE A 399 -13.61 12.41 20.77
C ILE A 399 -14.22 12.14 22.15
N GLY A 400 -14.71 13.17 22.84
CA GLY A 400 -15.39 13.00 24.13
C GLY A 400 -16.67 12.16 24.06
N LEU A 401 -17.37 12.17 22.92
CA LEU A 401 -18.54 11.31 22.70
C LEU A 401 -18.18 9.86 22.37
N ARG A 402 -17.09 9.64 21.62
CA ARG A 402 -16.57 8.30 21.28
C ARG A 402 -16.06 7.62 22.55
N GLY A 403 -16.46 6.39 22.83
CA GLY A 403 -16.03 5.66 24.03
C GLY A 403 -16.68 6.14 25.34
N GLY A 404 -17.20 7.37 25.38
CA GLY A 404 -18.01 7.89 26.48
C GLY A 404 -19.51 7.61 26.32
N ARG A 405 -20.16 8.24 25.32
CA ARG A 405 -21.62 8.06 25.07
C ARG A 405 -21.94 7.06 23.96
N VAL A 406 -21.04 6.92 22.98
CA VAL A 406 -21.17 6.00 21.86
C VAL A 406 -19.95 5.10 21.80
N ALA A 407 -20.16 3.80 22.01
CA ALA A 407 -19.10 2.81 21.94
C ALA A 407 -19.19 1.99 20.65
N TYR A 408 -18.04 1.52 20.18
CA TYR A 408 -17.93 0.71 18.98
C TYR A 408 -17.28 -0.63 19.31
N VAL A 409 -17.93 -1.72 18.93
CA VAL A 409 -17.38 -3.08 18.97
C VAL A 409 -17.03 -3.48 17.54
N PHE A 410 -15.73 -3.55 17.25
CA PHE A 410 -15.21 -3.84 15.91
C PHE A 410 -15.30 -5.34 15.55
N GLN A 411 -15.27 -5.61 14.24
CA GLN A 411 -15.41 -6.94 13.63
C GLN A 411 -14.31 -7.94 14.01
N ASP A 412 -13.05 -7.49 14.19
CA ASP A 412 -11.94 -8.37 14.56
C ASP A 412 -11.21 -7.90 15.84
N PRO A 413 -11.33 -8.65 16.95
CA PRO A 413 -10.61 -8.38 18.20
C PRO A 413 -9.09 -8.34 18.08
N LEU A 414 -8.48 -9.08 17.14
CA LEU A 414 -7.03 -9.07 16.95
C LEU A 414 -6.52 -7.73 16.42
N THR A 415 -7.35 -7.03 15.66
CA THR A 415 -7.04 -5.68 15.17
C THR A 415 -7.38 -4.60 16.20
N THR A 416 -8.26 -4.91 17.16
CA THR A 416 -8.71 -3.96 18.18
C THR A 416 -7.77 -3.92 19.39
N LEU A 417 -7.29 -5.08 19.84
CA LEU A 417 -6.41 -5.17 21.00
C LEU A 417 -4.95 -5.02 20.59
N HIS A 418 -4.22 -4.15 21.28
CA HIS A 418 -2.80 -4.01 21.04
C HIS A 418 -2.04 -5.24 21.57
N PRO A 419 -1.30 -5.99 20.72
CA PRO A 419 -0.75 -7.29 21.09
C PRO A 419 0.40 -7.25 22.11
N LEU A 420 0.92 -6.05 22.42
CA LEU A 420 2.08 -5.81 23.29
C LEU A 420 1.68 -5.24 24.66
N PHE A 421 0.40 -4.95 24.89
CA PHE A 421 -0.11 -4.46 26.16
C PHE A 421 -1.02 -5.50 26.80
N ARG A 422 -1.08 -5.48 28.13
CA ARG A 422 -1.92 -6.40 28.90
C ARG A 422 -3.39 -6.00 28.75
N VAL A 423 -4.29 -6.97 28.74
CA VAL A 423 -5.72 -6.69 28.47
C VAL A 423 -6.37 -5.82 29.55
N GLY A 424 -5.98 -6.00 30.82
CA GLY A 424 -6.49 -5.18 31.91
C GLY A 424 -5.99 -3.73 31.87
N GLU A 425 -4.80 -3.50 31.31
CA GLU A 425 -4.26 -2.15 31.12
C GLU A 425 -5.01 -1.41 30.01
N GLN A 426 -5.33 -2.10 28.92
CA GLN A 426 -6.09 -1.54 27.80
C GLN A 426 -7.52 -1.15 28.21
N ILE A 427 -8.20 -1.96 29.03
CA ILE A 427 -9.52 -1.60 29.57
C ILE A 427 -9.39 -0.41 30.55
N ALA A 428 -8.38 -0.42 31.42
CA ALA A 428 -8.16 0.67 32.36
C ALA A 428 -7.83 2.00 31.64
N GLU A 429 -7.10 1.95 30.53
CA GLU A 429 -6.84 3.11 29.67
C GLU A 429 -8.13 3.72 29.13
N ALA A 430 -9.07 2.88 28.65
CA ALA A 430 -10.37 3.35 28.18
C ALA A 430 -11.15 4.11 29.26
N ILE A 431 -10.99 3.77 30.54
CA ILE A 431 -11.57 4.51 31.68
C ILE A 431 -10.82 5.82 31.92
N LEU A 432 -9.47 5.76 31.99
CA LEU A 432 -8.62 6.91 32.33
C LEU A 432 -8.68 8.04 31.30
N VAL A 433 -9.02 7.74 30.04
CA VAL A 433 -9.17 8.74 28.98
C VAL A 433 -10.42 9.59 29.17
N HIS A 434 -11.49 9.04 29.77
CA HIS A 434 -12.78 9.73 29.91
C HIS A 434 -13.07 10.17 31.35
N GLU A 435 -12.47 9.53 32.34
CA GLU A 435 -12.75 9.78 33.75
C GLU A 435 -11.51 10.19 34.55
N SER A 436 -11.70 11.11 35.49
CA SER A 436 -10.64 11.59 36.39
C SER A 436 -10.46 10.65 37.59
N VAL A 437 -10.09 9.39 37.33
CA VAL A 437 -9.83 8.37 38.35
C VAL A 437 -8.34 8.01 38.42
N GLY A 438 -7.88 7.51 39.58
CA GLY A 438 -6.52 7.02 39.73
C GLY A 438 -6.29 5.68 39.03
N LYS A 439 -5.05 5.38 38.62
CA LYS A 439 -4.69 4.12 37.94
C LYS A 439 -5.12 2.86 38.67
N SER A 440 -5.01 2.83 40.01
CA SER A 440 -5.42 1.67 40.81
C SER A 440 -6.94 1.45 40.77
N GLU A 441 -7.71 2.54 40.73
CA GLU A 441 -9.18 2.48 40.66
C GLU A 441 -9.63 2.04 39.25
N ALA A 442 -9.02 2.62 38.20
CA ALA A 442 -9.27 2.20 36.83
C ALA A 442 -8.95 0.71 36.62
N HIS A 443 -7.86 0.21 37.19
CA HIS A 443 -7.52 -1.22 37.10
C HIS A 443 -8.51 -2.11 37.87
N ARG A 444 -9.00 -1.67 39.03
CA ARG A 444 -10.03 -2.40 39.78
C ARG A 444 -11.31 -2.52 38.93
N ARG A 445 -11.79 -1.41 38.38
CA ARG A 445 -12.96 -1.37 37.50
C ARG A 445 -12.76 -2.18 36.22
N ALA A 446 -11.56 -2.18 35.64
CA ALA A 446 -11.23 -3.02 34.50
C ALA A 446 -11.42 -4.52 34.82
N VAL A 447 -11.00 -4.97 36.01
CA VAL A 447 -11.21 -6.35 36.45
C VAL A 447 -12.71 -6.64 36.66
N GLU A 448 -13.45 -5.74 37.29
CA GLU A 448 -14.90 -5.87 37.47
C GLU A 448 -15.67 -5.95 36.13
N LEU A 449 -15.24 -5.17 35.13
CA LEU A 449 -15.78 -5.24 33.77
C LEU A 449 -15.45 -6.58 33.09
N MET A 450 -14.23 -7.09 33.27
CA MET A 450 -13.84 -8.43 32.79
C MET A 450 -14.71 -9.53 33.43
N GLU A 451 -15.04 -9.41 34.71
CA GLU A 451 -15.96 -10.32 35.39
C GLU A 451 -17.38 -10.21 34.83
N THR A 452 -17.86 -8.99 34.60
CA THR A 452 -19.20 -8.70 34.03
C THR A 452 -19.38 -9.34 32.66
N VAL A 453 -18.36 -9.28 31.79
CA VAL A 453 -18.41 -9.93 30.47
C VAL A 453 -18.10 -11.43 30.53
N GLY A 454 -17.94 -12.02 31.72
CA GLY A 454 -17.78 -13.46 31.92
C GLY A 454 -16.38 -14.01 31.65
N ILE A 455 -15.32 -13.21 31.83
CA ILE A 455 -13.95 -13.72 31.85
C ILE A 455 -13.72 -14.47 33.16
N ARG A 456 -13.49 -15.78 33.07
CA ARG A 456 -13.08 -16.60 34.23
C ARG A 456 -11.72 -16.16 34.75
N ASP A 457 -11.59 -16.12 36.07
CA ASP A 457 -10.38 -15.69 36.77
C ASP A 457 -9.89 -14.31 36.29
N ALA A 458 -10.81 -13.36 36.10
CA ALA A 458 -10.55 -12.04 35.54
C ALA A 458 -9.33 -11.34 36.15
N ARG A 459 -9.16 -11.42 37.47
CA ARG A 459 -8.00 -10.85 38.18
C ARG A 459 -6.66 -11.39 37.69
N SER A 460 -6.55 -12.71 37.47
CA SER A 460 -5.32 -13.31 36.94
C SER A 460 -5.17 -13.06 35.44
N ARG A 461 -6.29 -13.04 34.70
CA ARG A 461 -6.31 -12.79 33.25
C ARG A 461 -6.08 -11.34 32.88
N ALA A 462 -6.27 -10.39 33.78
CA ALA A 462 -6.01 -8.97 33.54
C ALA A 462 -4.53 -8.70 33.17
N SER A 463 -3.61 -9.54 33.62
CA SER A 463 -2.18 -9.45 33.27
C SER A 463 -1.81 -10.20 31.98
N ALA A 464 -2.75 -10.90 31.35
CA ALA A 464 -2.51 -11.63 30.11
C ALA A 464 -2.46 -10.69 28.90
N TYR A 465 -1.74 -11.12 27.86
CA TYR A 465 -1.69 -10.47 26.56
C TYR A 465 -2.78 -11.04 25.62
N PRO A 466 -3.20 -10.31 24.57
CA PRO A 466 -4.27 -10.76 23.67
C PRO A 466 -4.04 -12.12 23.00
N HIS A 467 -2.78 -12.48 22.74
CA HIS A 467 -2.41 -13.76 22.12
C HIS A 467 -2.54 -14.95 23.09
N GLU A 468 -2.69 -14.71 24.39
CA GLU A 468 -2.87 -15.74 25.44
C GLU A 468 -4.35 -16.05 25.72
N LEU A 469 -5.27 -15.41 24.99
CA LEU A 469 -6.72 -15.56 25.12
C LEU A 469 -7.33 -16.30 23.93
N SER A 470 -8.50 -16.91 24.11
CA SER A 470 -9.29 -17.45 22.99
C SER A 470 -9.96 -16.33 22.19
N GLY A 471 -10.45 -16.64 20.98
CA GLY A 471 -11.19 -15.66 20.16
C GLY A 471 -12.40 -15.06 20.89
N GLY A 472 -13.22 -15.90 21.51
CA GLY A 472 -14.37 -15.45 22.32
C GLY A 472 -13.98 -14.66 23.56
N GLN A 473 -12.84 -14.97 24.20
CA GLN A 473 -12.33 -14.16 25.30
C GLN A 473 -11.88 -12.79 24.82
N ARG A 474 -11.17 -12.70 23.69
CA ARG A 474 -10.79 -11.41 23.09
C ARG A 474 -12.02 -10.57 22.73
N GLN A 475 -13.06 -11.17 22.17
CA GLN A 475 -14.33 -10.48 21.89
C GLN A 475 -14.94 -9.90 23.18
N ARG A 476 -14.99 -10.69 24.25
CA ARG A 476 -15.48 -10.23 25.57
C ARG A 476 -14.66 -9.07 26.12
N ILE A 477 -13.33 -9.10 25.97
CA ILE A 477 -12.46 -7.97 26.34
C ILE A 477 -12.81 -6.72 25.51
N GLY A 478 -13.03 -6.86 24.19
CA GLY A 478 -13.48 -5.75 23.35
C GLY A 478 -14.82 -5.16 23.81
N ILE A 479 -15.78 -6.02 24.18
CA ILE A 479 -17.07 -5.60 24.76
C ILE A 479 -16.87 -4.91 26.10
N ALA A 480 -16.01 -5.43 26.99
CA ALA A 480 -15.70 -4.82 28.28
C ALA A 480 -15.12 -3.41 28.10
N MET A 481 -14.25 -3.22 27.11
CA MET A 481 -13.67 -1.92 26.76
C MET A 481 -14.73 -0.97 26.22
N ALA A 482 -15.65 -1.44 25.38
CA ALA A 482 -16.77 -0.65 24.89
C ALA A 482 -17.71 -0.19 26.02
N LEU A 483 -17.86 -0.99 27.09
CA LEU A 483 -18.70 -0.69 28.24
C LEU A 483 -18.01 0.14 29.32
N ALA A 484 -16.73 0.45 29.15
CA ALA A 484 -15.88 0.98 30.23
C ALA A 484 -16.42 2.27 30.87
N ASN A 485 -17.07 3.11 30.07
CA ASN A 485 -17.60 4.41 30.48
C ASN A 485 -19.14 4.50 30.39
N ASP A 486 -19.85 3.36 30.51
CA ASP A 486 -21.31 3.28 30.54
C ASP A 486 -22.02 4.00 29.37
N PRO A 487 -21.77 3.58 28.11
CA PRO A 487 -22.29 4.27 26.93
C PRO A 487 -23.82 4.16 26.79
N ASP A 488 -24.42 5.19 26.19
CA ASP A 488 -25.84 5.20 25.82
C ASP A 488 -26.13 4.31 24.59
N ILE A 489 -25.16 4.22 23.67
CA ILE A 489 -25.29 3.52 22.39
C ILE A 489 -24.08 2.60 22.17
N ILE A 490 -24.35 1.38 21.75
CA ILE A 490 -23.34 0.44 21.24
C ILE A 490 -23.59 0.20 19.75
N ILE A 491 -22.55 0.41 18.95
CA ILE A 491 -22.50 -0.02 17.55
C ILE A 491 -21.67 -1.30 17.51
N ALA A 492 -22.30 -2.43 17.18
CA ALA A 492 -21.65 -3.72 17.12
C ALA A 492 -21.55 -4.18 15.66
N ASP A 493 -20.34 -4.11 15.11
CA ASP A 493 -20.07 -4.47 13.72
C ASP A 493 -19.60 -5.92 13.61
N GLU A 494 -20.51 -6.81 13.20
CA GLU A 494 -20.25 -8.24 13.08
C GLU A 494 -19.59 -8.87 14.34
N PRO A 495 -20.17 -8.65 15.55
CA PRO A 495 -19.51 -8.97 16.82
C PRO A 495 -19.33 -10.46 17.09
N THR A 496 -19.83 -11.33 16.21
CA THR A 496 -19.77 -12.78 16.34
C THR A 496 -19.11 -13.47 15.14
N THR A 497 -18.62 -12.70 14.18
CA THR A 497 -17.90 -13.25 13.03
C THR A 497 -16.64 -13.98 13.50
N ALA A 498 -16.33 -15.11 12.86
CA ALA A 498 -15.19 -15.98 13.19
C ALA A 498 -15.20 -16.62 14.59
N LEU A 499 -16.35 -16.63 15.28
CA LEU A 499 -16.57 -17.39 16.52
C LEU A 499 -17.34 -18.69 16.22
N ASP A 500 -17.15 -19.71 17.05
CA ASP A 500 -18.00 -20.90 16.99
C ASP A 500 -19.44 -20.59 17.45
N VAL A 501 -20.41 -21.37 16.97
CA VAL A 501 -21.85 -21.15 17.20
C VAL A 501 -22.20 -21.07 18.69
N THR A 502 -21.50 -21.83 19.55
CA THR A 502 -21.77 -21.83 21.00
C THR A 502 -21.27 -20.54 21.64
N VAL A 503 -20.09 -20.06 21.27
CA VAL A 503 -19.55 -18.79 21.74
C VAL A 503 -20.38 -17.62 21.20
N GLN A 504 -20.76 -17.63 19.92
CA GLN A 504 -21.64 -16.63 19.31
C GLN A 504 -22.93 -16.44 20.13
N ALA A 505 -23.65 -17.53 20.43
CA ALA A 505 -24.87 -17.46 21.23
C ALA A 505 -24.65 -16.79 22.59
N ARG A 506 -23.54 -17.12 23.28
CA ARG A 506 -23.20 -16.52 24.57
C ARG A 506 -22.79 -15.04 24.47
N ILE A 507 -22.22 -14.60 23.35
CA ILE A 507 -21.89 -13.18 23.12
C ILE A 507 -23.17 -12.37 22.86
N LEU A 508 -24.10 -12.92 22.06
CA LEU A 508 -25.39 -12.27 21.81
C LEU A 508 -26.24 -12.16 23.07
N GLU A 509 -26.26 -13.22 23.89
CA GLU A 509 -26.92 -13.21 25.19
C GLU A 509 -26.31 -12.16 26.14
N LEU A 510 -24.98 -12.04 26.17
CA LEU A 510 -24.29 -10.99 26.94
C LEU A 510 -24.74 -9.59 26.48
N LEU A 511 -24.73 -9.30 25.18
CA LEU A 511 -25.16 -8.01 24.64
C LEU A 511 -26.63 -7.73 24.98
N GLN A 512 -27.50 -8.73 24.93
CA GLN A 512 -28.91 -8.61 25.29
C GLN A 512 -29.11 -8.31 26.77
N ASN A 513 -28.41 -9.01 27.66
CA ASN A 513 -28.51 -8.77 29.09
C ASN A 513 -28.04 -7.36 29.43
N LEU A 514 -26.91 -6.92 28.85
CA LEU A 514 -26.41 -5.56 28.99
C LEU A 514 -27.40 -4.51 28.47
N ARG A 515 -28.04 -4.77 27.31
CA ARG A 515 -29.11 -3.93 26.75
C ARG A 515 -30.25 -3.72 27.74
N ARG A 516 -30.74 -4.81 28.32
CA ARG A 516 -31.89 -4.81 29.23
C ARG A 516 -31.57 -4.20 30.59
N GLU A 517 -30.42 -4.54 31.17
CA GLU A 517 -30.01 -4.07 32.49
C GLU A 517 -29.66 -2.58 32.51
N ARG A 518 -29.02 -2.09 31.44
CA ARG A 518 -28.50 -0.71 31.38
C ARG A 518 -29.36 0.24 30.53
N GLY A 519 -30.37 -0.28 29.82
CA GLY A 519 -31.23 0.53 28.95
C GLY A 519 -30.52 1.09 27.71
N LEU A 520 -29.38 0.51 27.33
CA LEU A 520 -28.56 0.98 26.20
C LEU A 520 -29.22 0.67 24.86
N ALA A 521 -28.99 1.53 23.89
CA ALA A 521 -29.41 1.34 22.51
C ALA A 521 -28.35 0.52 21.74
N LEU A 522 -28.78 -0.48 20.97
CA LEU A 522 -27.88 -1.37 20.24
C LEU A 522 -28.12 -1.30 18.73
N LEU A 523 -27.11 -0.86 17.97
CA LEU A 523 -27.06 -1.04 16.52
C LEU A 523 -26.24 -2.29 16.22
N LEU A 524 -26.91 -3.37 15.83
CA LEU A 524 -26.27 -4.64 15.49
C LEU A 524 -26.13 -4.78 13.98
N ILE A 525 -24.90 -4.90 13.50
CA ILE A 525 -24.61 -5.12 12.09
C ILE A 525 -24.22 -6.57 11.90
N THR A 526 -24.92 -7.24 11.00
CA THR A 526 -24.69 -8.66 10.72
C THR A 526 -25.17 -8.99 9.32
N HIS A 527 -24.72 -10.13 8.79
CA HIS A 527 -25.28 -10.74 7.59
C HIS A 527 -26.20 -11.94 7.92
N ASP A 528 -26.34 -12.30 9.20
CA ASP A 528 -27.10 -13.46 9.66
C ASP A 528 -28.51 -13.08 10.13
N PHE A 529 -29.52 -13.52 9.38
CA PHE A 529 -30.93 -13.31 9.70
C PHE A 529 -31.39 -14.04 10.96
N GLY A 530 -30.80 -15.19 11.30
CA GLY A 530 -31.13 -15.91 12.53
C GLY A 530 -30.76 -15.11 13.77
N VAL A 531 -29.60 -14.43 13.72
CA VAL A 531 -29.17 -13.51 14.79
C VAL A 531 -30.12 -12.32 14.91
N VAL A 532 -30.51 -11.70 13.79
CA VAL A 532 -31.46 -10.59 13.79
C VAL A 532 -32.81 -11.02 14.36
N ALA A 533 -33.34 -12.17 13.94
CA ALA A 533 -34.61 -12.71 14.42
C ALA A 533 -34.62 -12.96 15.93
N GLN A 534 -33.48 -13.33 16.50
CA GLN A 534 -33.34 -13.62 17.94
C GLN A 534 -33.16 -12.36 18.79
N VAL A 535 -32.49 -11.33 18.24
CA VAL A 535 -31.94 -10.23 19.05
C VAL A 535 -32.54 -8.85 18.78
N CYS A 536 -32.94 -8.58 17.54
CA CYS A 536 -33.32 -7.23 17.10
C CYS A 536 -34.82 -7.00 17.18
N ASP A 537 -35.22 -5.84 17.68
CA ASP A 537 -36.63 -5.40 17.72
C ASP A 537 -37.07 -4.92 16.32
N ARG A 538 -36.18 -4.20 15.63
CA ARG A 538 -36.35 -3.71 14.27
C ARG A 538 -35.17 -4.11 13.37
N VAL A 539 -35.42 -4.14 12.07
CA VAL A 539 -34.41 -4.43 11.05
C VAL A 539 -34.44 -3.40 9.92
N ALA A 540 -33.27 -3.04 9.41
CA ALA A 540 -33.03 -2.28 8.20
C ALA A 540 -32.17 -3.11 7.24
N VAL A 541 -32.69 -3.38 6.05
CA VAL A 541 -32.04 -4.16 4.99
C VAL A 541 -31.34 -3.20 4.03
N MET A 542 -30.05 -3.39 3.82
CA MET A 542 -29.18 -2.52 3.05
C MET A 542 -28.65 -3.22 1.80
N LYS A 543 -28.78 -2.56 0.64
CA LYS A 543 -28.26 -3.01 -0.65
C LYS A 543 -27.54 -1.88 -1.36
N ASN A 544 -26.34 -2.15 -1.86
CA ASN A 544 -25.57 -1.21 -2.69
C ASN A 544 -25.38 0.19 -2.08
N GLY A 545 -25.44 0.39 -0.77
CA GLY A 545 -25.33 1.72 -0.16
C GLY A 545 -26.65 2.34 0.31
N GLU A 546 -27.79 1.71 0.05
CA GLU A 546 -29.14 2.24 0.36
C GLU A 546 -29.89 1.30 1.30
N ILE A 547 -30.76 1.86 2.15
CA ILE A 547 -31.72 1.08 2.93
C ILE A 547 -32.93 0.81 2.04
N VAL A 548 -33.11 -0.45 1.64
CA VAL A 548 -34.16 -0.86 0.70
C VAL A 548 -35.45 -1.29 1.39
N GLU A 549 -35.37 -1.69 2.66
CA GLU A 549 -36.53 -2.09 3.47
C GLU A 549 -36.22 -1.91 4.96
N GLN A 550 -37.18 -1.45 5.74
CA GLN A 550 -37.03 -1.34 7.20
C GLN A 550 -38.38 -1.52 7.91
N GLY A 551 -38.37 -2.10 9.11
CA GLY A 551 -39.59 -2.35 9.88
C GLY A 551 -39.35 -3.15 11.15
N GLU A 552 -40.42 -3.58 11.80
CA GLU A 552 -40.35 -4.57 12.88
C GLU A 552 -39.76 -5.87 12.35
N THR A 553 -38.83 -6.47 13.09
CA THR A 553 -38.11 -7.67 12.67
C THR A 553 -39.09 -8.77 12.27
N GLY A 554 -40.10 -9.04 13.09
CA GLY A 554 -41.10 -10.07 12.81
C GLY A 554 -41.94 -9.80 11.56
N ALA A 555 -42.15 -8.54 11.17
CA ALA A 555 -42.91 -8.19 9.96
C ALA A 555 -42.04 -8.39 8.70
N VAL A 556 -40.83 -7.81 8.69
CA VAL A 556 -39.91 -7.88 7.55
C VAL A 556 -39.45 -9.32 7.26
N LEU A 557 -39.26 -10.14 8.29
CA LEU A 557 -38.82 -11.53 8.10
C LEU A 557 -39.93 -12.47 7.63
N ARG A 558 -41.19 -12.21 8.01
CA ARG A 558 -42.34 -13.07 7.63
C ARG A 558 -42.98 -12.65 6.32
N ASP A 559 -43.06 -11.35 6.04
CA ASP A 559 -43.70 -10.80 4.85
C ASP A 559 -42.84 -9.70 4.21
N PRO A 560 -41.64 -10.05 3.70
CA PRO A 560 -40.73 -9.10 3.06
C PRO A 560 -41.35 -8.52 1.79
N GLN A 561 -41.39 -7.20 1.69
CA GLN A 561 -41.98 -6.50 0.54
C GLN A 561 -40.97 -6.33 -0.59
N HIS A 562 -39.70 -6.07 -0.27
CA HIS A 562 -38.68 -5.78 -1.28
C HIS A 562 -38.07 -7.07 -1.85
N ASP A 563 -37.89 -7.14 -3.18
CA ASP A 563 -37.44 -8.36 -3.85
C ASP A 563 -36.03 -8.81 -3.43
N TYR A 564 -35.15 -7.87 -3.12
CA TYR A 564 -33.84 -8.19 -2.53
C TYR A 564 -33.99 -8.90 -1.17
N THR A 565 -34.88 -8.42 -0.31
CA THR A 565 -35.11 -9.02 1.01
C THR A 565 -35.68 -10.42 0.87
N LYS A 566 -36.63 -10.63 -0.05
CA LYS A 566 -37.15 -11.97 -0.40
C LYS A 566 -36.04 -12.93 -0.81
N ARG A 567 -35.14 -12.48 -1.71
CA ARG A 567 -34.00 -13.29 -2.18
C ARG A 567 -33.04 -13.62 -1.05
N LEU A 568 -32.69 -12.63 -0.22
CA LEU A 568 -31.81 -12.79 0.92
C LEU A 568 -32.35 -13.82 1.94
N ILE A 569 -33.63 -13.69 2.31
CA ILE A 569 -34.27 -14.60 3.27
C ILE A 569 -34.34 -16.02 2.69
N ALA A 570 -34.72 -16.16 1.41
CA ALA A 570 -34.81 -17.47 0.76
C ALA A 570 -33.48 -18.22 0.70
N CYS A 571 -32.35 -17.51 0.69
CA CYS A 571 -31.00 -18.06 0.75
C CYS A 571 -30.61 -18.63 2.12
N VAL A 572 -31.42 -18.42 3.17
CA VAL A 572 -31.19 -19.01 4.49
C VAL A 572 -31.75 -20.45 4.48
N PRO A 573 -30.92 -21.49 4.68
CA PRO A 573 -31.39 -22.87 4.68
C PRO A 573 -32.10 -23.21 5.98
N GLU A 574 -33.23 -23.92 5.91
CA GLU A 574 -33.88 -24.48 7.10
C GLU A 574 -33.46 -25.94 7.29
N LEU A 575 -33.33 -26.37 8.55
CA LEU A 575 -32.96 -27.74 8.88
C LEU A 575 -34.04 -28.70 8.37
N GLY A 576 -33.63 -29.66 7.53
CA GLY A 576 -34.51 -30.70 7.00
C GLY A 576 -35.02 -30.47 5.57
N GLU A 577 -34.71 -29.34 4.94
CA GLU A 577 -35.22 -29.05 3.60
C GLU A 577 -34.52 -29.81 2.46
N GLY A 578 -33.24 -30.14 2.61
CA GLY A 578 -32.46 -30.88 1.61
C GLY A 578 -32.59 -30.29 0.21
N GLN A 579 -33.22 -31.03 -0.71
CA GLN A 579 -33.42 -30.60 -2.11
C GLN A 579 -34.47 -29.49 -2.28
N ALA A 580 -35.46 -29.41 -1.38
CA ALA A 580 -36.53 -28.41 -1.42
C ALA A 580 -35.98 -26.97 -1.27
N PHE A 581 -34.85 -26.80 -0.56
CA PHE A 581 -34.12 -25.53 -0.51
C PHE A 581 -33.72 -25.05 -1.91
N LEU A 582 -33.18 -25.95 -2.74
CA LEU A 582 -32.75 -25.60 -4.11
C LEU A 582 -33.95 -25.24 -4.98
N ASP A 583 -35.09 -25.92 -4.81
CA ASP A 583 -36.31 -25.62 -5.56
C ASP A 583 -36.93 -24.28 -5.15
N ARG A 584 -36.81 -23.88 -3.89
CA ARG A 584 -37.20 -22.54 -3.40
C ARG A 584 -36.30 -21.43 -3.94
N VAL A 585 -34.98 -21.65 -3.93
CA VAL A 585 -33.99 -20.63 -4.31
C VAL A 585 -33.89 -20.48 -5.83
N ARG A 586 -33.91 -21.58 -6.60
CA ARG A 586 -33.74 -21.58 -8.06
C ARG A 586 -34.57 -20.51 -8.81
N PRO A 587 -35.90 -20.38 -8.61
CA PRO A 587 -36.71 -19.41 -9.35
C PRO A 587 -36.32 -17.95 -9.08
N LEU A 588 -35.76 -17.65 -7.91
CA LEU A 588 -35.43 -16.29 -7.48
C LEU A 588 -34.18 -15.71 -8.17
N PHE A 589 -33.39 -16.56 -8.84
CA PHE A 589 -32.14 -16.19 -9.51
C PHE A 589 -32.15 -16.41 -11.04
N VAL A 590 -33.30 -16.78 -11.64
CA VAL A 590 -33.42 -17.07 -13.09
C VAL A 590 -33.22 -15.82 -13.96
N GLU A 591 -33.52 -14.62 -13.45
CA GLU A 591 -33.40 -13.36 -14.20
C GLU A 591 -31.96 -12.81 -14.30
N ALA A 592 -30.97 -13.37 -13.61
CA ALA A 592 -29.61 -12.84 -13.61
C ALA A 592 -28.77 -13.21 -14.86
N ARG A 593 -29.41 -13.71 -15.94
CA ARG A 593 -28.77 -14.16 -17.20
C ARG A 593 -29.10 -13.31 -18.44
N THR A 594 -29.84 -12.23 -18.30
CA THR A 594 -29.99 -11.17 -19.32
C THR A 594 -29.29 -9.92 -18.86
#